data_AF-A0A1I1KXM2-F1
#
_entry.id   AF-A0A1I1KXM2-F1
#
_cell.length_a   1.000
_cell.length_b   1.000
_cell.length_c   1.000
_cell.angle_alpha   90.00
_cell.angle_beta   90.00
_cell.angle_gamma   90.00
#
_symmetry.space_group_name_H-M   'P 1'
#
loop_
_entity.id
_entity.type
_entity.pdbx_description
1 polymer ?
#
loop_
_entity_poly.entity_id
_entity_poly.type
_entity_poly.pdbx_seq_one_letter_code
_entity_poly.pdbx_strand_id
1 'polypeptide(L)'
;MTELALAAAVLAMLVNSAASLLEAEGSRRVRPGRPLATQPRYVGGLVLDGLGWVLSVVALRSLPVVTVQSVLAGAVAVTTVAGRTGRVRDLPRRSSAGVLAVVAGLVLVAAAAQPGRPAALPAAAEPALLAAAVVALLALEPVRRSGTAVATAAAAGLAYGGVALSVRALHVRSAGWGSVAELAAEPLAYGVLALGVTGTLWTAAALRTGVVGTVTAVLATTQVVVPGLLGLALLGDRLRPGWAPVLAVGLTLTVAGVVLLARAPRAR
;
A
#
# COMPACT_ATOMS: atom_id res chain seq x y z
N MET A 1 -15.28 -3.33 22.08
CA MET A 1 -15.28 -3.12 20.60
C MET A 1 -13.93 -2.65 20.08
N THR A 2 -13.24 -1.72 20.75
CA THR A 2 -11.92 -1.20 20.34
C THR A 2 -10.82 -2.24 20.29
N GLU A 3 -10.78 -3.19 21.24
CA GLU A 3 -9.76 -4.26 21.28
C GLU A 3 -9.88 -5.23 20.09
N LEU A 4 -11.10 -5.63 19.72
CA LEU A 4 -11.36 -6.46 18.54
C LEU A 4 -10.94 -5.76 17.24
N ALA A 5 -11.13 -4.45 17.15
CA ALA A 5 -10.70 -3.67 15.98
C ALA A 5 -9.18 -3.52 15.91
N LEU A 6 -8.50 -3.41 17.05
CA LEU A 6 -7.03 -3.40 17.13
C LEU A 6 -6.47 -4.77 16.73
N ALA A 7 -7.08 -5.85 17.22
CA ALA A 7 -6.73 -7.21 16.83
C ALA A 7 -6.92 -7.42 15.32
N ALA A 8 -8.01 -6.90 14.73
CA ALA A 8 -8.24 -6.93 13.29
C ALA A 8 -7.16 -6.16 12.50
N ALA A 9 -6.74 -4.98 12.97
CA ALA A 9 -5.66 -4.21 12.33
C ALA A 9 -4.30 -4.92 12.39
N VAL A 10 -3.96 -5.53 13.55
CA VAL A 10 -2.72 -6.31 13.72
C VAL A 10 -2.77 -7.55 12.85
N LEU A 11 -3.91 -8.25 12.79
CA LEU A 11 -4.10 -9.40 11.93
C LEU A 11 -3.97 -9.01 10.46
N ALA A 12 -4.54 -7.89 10.03
CA ALA A 12 -4.38 -7.35 8.68
C ALA A 12 -2.90 -7.12 8.34
N MET A 13 -2.14 -6.49 9.24
CA MET A 13 -0.69 -6.27 9.07
C MET A 13 0.07 -7.58 8.88
N LEU A 14 -0.21 -8.60 9.71
CA LEU A 14 0.45 -9.90 9.65
C LEU A 14 0.07 -10.68 8.38
N VAL A 15 -1.22 -10.67 8.02
CA VAL A 15 -1.75 -11.33 6.83
C VAL A 15 -1.17 -10.70 5.56
N ASN A 16 -1.09 -9.37 5.47
CA ASN A 16 -0.44 -8.67 4.34
C ASN A 16 1.05 -8.99 4.23
N SER A 17 1.72 -9.14 5.37
CA SER A 17 3.14 -9.53 5.40
C SER A 17 3.33 -10.96 4.87
N ALA A 18 2.48 -11.89 5.31
CA ALA A 18 2.48 -13.26 4.81
C ALA A 18 2.12 -13.33 3.32
N ALA A 19 1.14 -12.55 2.87
CA ALA A 19 0.76 -12.41 1.47
C ALA A 19 1.97 -12.00 0.61
N SER A 20 2.64 -10.91 0.99
CA SER A 20 3.83 -10.40 0.29
C SER A 20 4.95 -11.45 0.17
N LEU A 21 5.17 -12.26 1.22
CA LEU A 21 6.17 -13.31 1.21
C LEU A 21 5.77 -14.50 0.32
N LEU A 22 4.51 -14.93 0.37
CA LEU A 22 3.99 -15.99 -0.49
C LEU A 22 3.96 -15.59 -1.97
N GLU A 23 3.63 -14.33 -2.26
CA GLU A 23 3.69 -13.77 -3.61
C GLU A 23 5.12 -13.66 -4.11
N ALA A 24 6.06 -13.21 -3.26
CA ALA A 24 7.48 -13.15 -3.60
C ALA A 24 8.02 -14.56 -3.90
N GLU A 25 7.70 -15.55 -3.07
CA GLU A 25 8.14 -16.92 -3.28
C GLU A 25 7.46 -17.57 -4.49
N GLY A 26 6.15 -17.36 -4.65
CA GLY A 26 5.38 -17.85 -5.79
C GLY A 26 5.91 -17.29 -7.10
N SER A 27 6.12 -15.97 -7.15
CA SER A 27 6.60 -15.29 -8.35
C SER A 27 8.02 -15.72 -8.77
N ARG A 28 8.88 -16.11 -7.82
CA ARG A 28 10.22 -16.66 -8.09
C ARG A 28 10.20 -18.11 -8.60
N ARG A 29 9.17 -18.89 -8.24
CA ARG A 29 9.03 -20.31 -8.61
C ARG A 29 8.36 -20.51 -9.98
N VAL A 30 7.74 -19.47 -10.54
CA VAL A 30 7.07 -19.52 -11.85
C VAL A 30 8.11 -19.48 -12.97
N ARG A 31 8.04 -20.46 -13.87
CA ARG A 31 8.89 -20.50 -15.07
C ARG A 31 8.57 -19.33 -16.01
N PRO A 32 9.56 -18.79 -16.74
CA PRO A 32 9.32 -17.78 -17.77
C PRO A 32 8.22 -18.25 -18.74
N GLY A 33 7.25 -17.38 -19.03
CA GLY A 33 6.15 -17.65 -19.95
C GLY A 33 4.90 -18.32 -19.35
N ARG A 34 4.91 -18.73 -18.07
CA ARG A 34 3.70 -19.23 -17.40
C ARG A 34 2.96 -18.13 -16.62
N PRO A 35 1.61 -18.14 -16.62
CA PRO A 35 0.84 -17.20 -15.80
C PRO A 35 1.14 -17.39 -14.31
N LEU A 36 1.28 -16.27 -13.58
CA LEU A 36 1.46 -16.28 -12.12
C LEU A 36 0.30 -16.99 -11.39
N ALA A 37 -0.90 -16.93 -11.97
CA ALA A 37 -2.10 -17.61 -11.48
C ALA A 37 -1.97 -19.15 -11.41
N THR A 38 -1.00 -19.74 -12.11
CA THR A 38 -0.75 -21.20 -12.04
C THR A 38 0.02 -21.62 -10.79
N GLN A 39 0.55 -20.66 -10.02
CA GLN A 39 1.36 -20.96 -8.86
C GLN A 39 0.54 -20.89 -7.57
N PRO A 40 0.34 -22.01 -6.85
CA PRO A 40 -0.53 -22.05 -5.68
C PRO A 40 -0.07 -21.12 -4.56
N ARG A 41 1.24 -20.91 -4.40
CA ARG A 41 1.77 -19.95 -3.41
C ARG A 41 1.43 -18.51 -3.78
N TYR A 42 1.46 -18.16 -5.07
CA TYR A 42 1.08 -16.83 -5.52
C TYR A 42 -0.42 -16.60 -5.32
N VAL A 43 -1.26 -17.57 -5.69
CA VAL A 43 -2.71 -17.51 -5.47
C VAL A 43 -3.04 -17.44 -3.97
N GLY A 44 -2.36 -18.24 -3.14
CA GLY A 44 -2.50 -18.17 -1.69
C GLY A 44 -2.12 -16.81 -1.14
N GLY A 45 -1.03 -16.21 -1.63
CA GLY A 45 -0.65 -14.84 -1.31
C GLY A 45 -1.73 -13.81 -1.67
N LEU A 46 -2.28 -13.90 -2.88
CA LEU A 46 -3.35 -13.02 -3.35
C LEU A 46 -4.62 -13.13 -2.50
N VAL A 47 -5.00 -14.35 -2.09
CA VAL A 47 -6.13 -14.58 -1.20
C VAL A 47 -5.87 -13.94 0.17
N LEU A 48 -4.66 -14.10 0.72
CA LEU A 48 -4.28 -13.44 1.96
C LEU A 48 -4.31 -11.91 1.82
N ASP A 49 -3.82 -11.34 0.72
CA ASP A 49 -3.85 -9.89 0.48
C ASP A 49 -5.28 -9.33 0.50
N GLY A 50 -6.21 -10.03 -0.17
CA GLY A 50 -7.64 -9.71 -0.13
C GLY A 50 -8.21 -9.81 1.30
N LEU A 51 -7.86 -10.85 2.05
CA LEU A 51 -8.30 -11.00 3.45
C LEU A 51 -7.75 -9.89 4.35
N GLY A 52 -6.48 -9.54 4.21
CA GLY A 52 -5.86 -8.46 4.98
C GLY A 52 -6.47 -7.10 4.64
N TRP A 53 -6.83 -6.87 3.38
CA TRP A 53 -7.61 -5.69 2.99
C TRP A 53 -8.98 -5.66 3.68
N VAL A 54 -9.75 -6.75 3.66
CA VAL A 54 -11.05 -6.84 4.36
C VAL A 54 -10.89 -6.56 5.86
N LEU A 55 -9.88 -7.16 6.50
CA LEU A 55 -9.59 -6.92 7.91
C LEU A 55 -9.24 -5.45 8.19
N SER A 56 -8.51 -4.79 7.29
CA SER A 56 -8.21 -3.36 7.41
C SER A 56 -9.47 -2.50 7.33
N VAL A 57 -10.40 -2.84 6.43
CA VAL A 57 -11.70 -2.17 6.31
C VAL A 57 -12.53 -2.36 7.58
N VAL A 58 -12.54 -3.57 8.15
CA VAL A 58 -13.22 -3.85 9.43
C VAL A 58 -12.62 -3.01 10.56
N ALA A 59 -11.29 -2.92 10.66
CA ALA A 59 -10.61 -2.11 11.66
C ALA A 59 -10.98 -0.61 11.54
N LEU A 60 -11.04 -0.10 10.31
CA LEU A 60 -11.39 1.30 10.02
C LEU A 60 -12.81 1.69 10.44
N ARG A 61 -13.72 0.72 10.64
CA ARG A 61 -15.07 1.01 11.15
C ARG A 61 -15.09 1.46 12.61
N SER A 62 -14.06 1.09 13.39
CA SER A 62 -14.03 1.31 14.85
C SER A 62 -12.77 2.02 15.33
N LEU A 63 -11.74 2.14 14.49
CA LEU A 63 -10.48 2.81 14.82
C LEU A 63 -10.25 4.03 13.91
N PRO A 64 -9.60 5.07 14.43
CA PRO A 64 -9.08 6.15 13.60
C PRO A 64 -8.17 5.61 12.50
N VAL A 65 -8.25 6.20 11.30
CA VAL A 65 -7.40 5.85 10.15
C VAL A 65 -5.92 5.85 10.54
N VAL A 66 -5.45 6.87 11.27
CA VAL A 66 -4.07 6.98 11.75
C VAL A 66 -3.64 5.77 12.59
N THR A 67 -4.52 5.23 13.44
CA THR A 67 -4.23 4.05 14.26
C THR A 67 -4.06 2.82 13.38
N VAL A 68 -4.98 2.62 12.43
CA VAL A 68 -4.92 1.49 11.49
C VAL A 68 -3.67 1.59 10.62
N GLN A 69 -3.38 2.76 10.06
CA GLN A 69 -2.19 2.98 9.23
C GLN A 69 -0.88 2.82 10.02
N SER A 70 -0.85 3.22 11.30
CA SER A 70 0.32 3.01 12.17
C SER A 70 0.59 1.52 12.40
N VAL A 71 -0.47 0.74 12.61
CA VAL A 71 -0.34 -0.72 12.72
C VAL A 71 0.10 -1.33 11.39
N LEU A 72 -0.55 -0.97 10.27
CA LEU A 72 -0.20 -1.49 8.94
C LEU A 72 1.21 -1.13 8.50
N ALA A 73 1.74 0.03 8.88
CA ALA A 73 3.13 0.41 8.62
C ALA A 73 4.12 -0.61 9.21
N GLY A 74 3.75 -1.28 10.31
CA GLY A 74 4.52 -2.36 10.91
C GLY A 74 4.74 -3.56 9.98
N ALA A 75 3.93 -3.73 8.92
CA ALA A 75 4.13 -4.79 7.93
C ALA A 75 5.48 -4.68 7.23
N VAL A 76 6.03 -3.47 7.06
CA VAL A 76 7.39 -3.28 6.52
C VAL A 76 8.43 -3.97 7.40
N ALA A 77 8.28 -3.84 8.73
CA ALA A 77 9.18 -4.47 9.69
C ALA A 77 9.01 -5.99 9.70
N VAL A 78 7.76 -6.47 9.80
CA VAL A 78 7.44 -7.90 9.81
C VAL A 78 7.95 -8.58 8.55
N THR A 79 7.61 -8.06 7.37
CA THR A 79 8.05 -8.60 6.07
C THR A 79 9.57 -8.61 5.94
N THR A 80 10.25 -7.55 6.41
CA THR A 80 11.72 -7.49 6.33
C THR A 80 12.40 -8.52 7.22
N VAL A 81 11.89 -8.76 8.43
CA VAL A 81 12.41 -9.77 9.37
C VAL A 81 12.11 -11.18 8.86
N ALA A 82 10.85 -11.43 8.47
CA ALA A 82 10.39 -12.73 8.02
C ALA A 82 11.02 -13.15 6.68
N GLY A 83 11.28 -12.21 5.77
CA GLY A 83 11.93 -12.47 4.49
C GLY A 83 13.43 -12.81 4.56
N ARG A 84 14.07 -12.72 5.74
CA ARG A 84 15.46 -13.15 5.95
C ARG A 84 15.55 -14.51 6.65
N THR A 85 15.31 -14.52 7.96
CA THR A 85 15.46 -15.71 8.82
C THR A 85 14.37 -15.81 9.88
N GLY A 86 13.42 -14.86 9.88
CA GLY A 86 12.43 -14.72 10.94
C GLY A 86 12.99 -14.16 12.25
N ARG A 87 14.29 -13.83 12.32
CA ARG A 87 14.94 -13.32 13.54
C ARG A 87 15.44 -11.89 13.35
N VAL A 88 14.99 -10.99 14.23
CA VAL A 88 15.38 -9.57 14.21
C VAL A 88 16.89 -9.38 14.37
N ARG A 89 17.53 -10.20 15.21
CA ARG A 89 18.98 -10.12 15.50
C ARG A 89 19.89 -10.39 14.29
N ASP A 90 19.36 -11.05 13.26
CA ASP A 90 20.12 -11.38 12.05
C ASP A 90 20.02 -10.25 10.99
N LEU A 91 19.27 -9.19 11.27
CA LEU A 91 19.16 -8.04 10.37
C LEU A 91 20.43 -7.18 10.42
N PRO A 92 21.03 -6.85 9.26
CA PRO A 92 22.06 -5.84 9.18
C PRO A 92 21.57 -4.52 9.79
N ARG A 93 22.43 -3.83 10.54
CA ARG A 93 22.11 -2.53 11.18
C ARG A 93 21.50 -1.52 10.20
N ARG A 94 21.94 -1.54 8.93
CA ARG A 94 21.37 -0.68 7.87
C ARG A 94 19.93 -1.05 7.51
N SER A 95 19.59 -2.33 7.46
CA SER A 95 18.22 -2.78 7.19
C SER A 95 17.29 -2.45 8.36
N SER A 96 17.72 -2.67 9.60
CA SER A 96 16.91 -2.32 10.77
C SER A 96 16.72 -0.81 10.90
N ALA A 97 17.77 -0.01 10.69
CA ALA A 97 17.66 1.45 10.66
C ALA A 97 16.72 1.94 9.55
N GLY A 98 16.81 1.35 8.35
CA GLY A 98 15.93 1.68 7.23
C GLY A 98 14.47 1.36 7.52
N VAL A 99 14.17 0.18 8.06
CA VAL A 99 12.82 -0.20 8.51
C VAL A 99 12.30 0.79 9.54
N LEU A 100 13.09 1.07 10.59
CA LEU A 100 12.68 1.97 11.65
C LEU A 100 12.37 3.37 11.12
N ALA A 101 13.22 3.89 10.22
CA ALA A 101 13.01 5.18 9.59
C ALA A 101 11.73 5.22 8.73
N VAL A 102 11.45 4.17 7.94
CA VAL A 102 10.19 4.09 7.16
C VAL A 102 8.97 4.06 8.09
N VAL A 103 8.97 3.17 9.09
CA VAL A 103 7.84 3.02 10.01
C VAL A 103 7.62 4.31 10.79
N ALA A 104 8.66 4.88 11.40
CA ALA A 104 8.56 6.13 12.13
C ALA A 104 8.08 7.28 11.23
N GLY A 105 8.64 7.39 10.03
CA GLY A 105 8.24 8.41 9.06
C GLY A 105 6.77 8.33 8.67
N LEU A 106 6.27 7.12 8.34
CA LEU A 106 4.87 6.89 7.99
C LEU A 106 3.93 7.18 9.17
N VAL A 107 4.32 6.83 10.39
CA VAL A 107 3.56 7.18 11.61
C VAL A 107 3.48 8.69 11.80
N LEU A 108 4.58 9.42 11.62
CA LEU A 108 4.57 10.89 11.72
C LEU A 108 3.72 11.54 10.62
N VAL A 109 3.80 11.05 9.38
CA VAL A 109 2.95 11.50 8.26
C VAL A 109 1.47 11.28 8.61
N ALA A 110 1.11 10.10 9.08
CA ALA A 110 -0.25 9.78 9.46
C ALA A 110 -0.74 10.61 10.68
N ALA A 111 0.13 10.88 11.64
CA ALA A 111 -0.18 11.68 12.83
C ALA A 111 -0.38 13.18 12.51
N ALA A 112 0.32 13.70 11.50
CA ALA A 112 0.20 15.09 11.06
C ALA A 112 -1.16 15.39 10.40
N ALA A 113 -1.82 14.38 9.83
CA ALA A 113 -3.15 14.52 9.25
C ALA A 113 -4.19 14.83 10.33
N GLN A 114 -5.07 15.79 10.05
CA GLN A 114 -6.20 16.11 10.92
C GLN A 114 -7.40 15.21 10.59
N PRO A 115 -7.95 14.47 11.57
CA PRO A 115 -9.20 13.75 11.38
C PRO A 115 -10.33 14.74 11.07
N GLY A 116 -11.06 14.55 9.99
CA GLY A 116 -12.15 15.44 9.59
C GLY A 116 -13.15 14.72 8.67
N ARG A 117 -14.34 15.31 8.53
CA ARG A 117 -15.30 14.83 7.51
C ARG A 117 -14.65 14.97 6.14
N PRO A 118 -14.72 13.94 5.28
CA PRO A 118 -14.18 14.04 3.94
C PRO A 118 -14.90 15.19 3.22
N ALA A 119 -14.12 16.15 2.72
CA ALA A 119 -14.68 17.25 1.93
C ALA A 119 -15.26 16.71 0.61
N ALA A 120 -16.20 17.46 0.03
CA ALA A 120 -16.70 17.17 -1.30
C ALA A 120 -15.53 17.15 -2.29
N LEU A 121 -15.49 16.11 -3.12
CA LEU A 121 -14.45 15.99 -4.13
C LEU A 121 -14.66 17.02 -5.24
N PRO A 122 -13.56 17.57 -5.82
CA PRO A 122 -13.68 18.38 -7.01
C PRO A 122 -14.29 17.56 -8.15
N ALA A 123 -15.09 18.18 -9.01
CA ALA A 123 -15.81 17.51 -10.10
C ALA A 123 -14.88 16.71 -11.03
N ALA A 124 -13.62 17.13 -11.15
CA ALA A 124 -12.60 16.45 -11.96
C ALA A 124 -12.00 15.18 -11.31
N ALA A 125 -12.24 14.92 -10.02
CA ALA A 125 -11.61 13.80 -9.30
C ALA A 125 -11.99 12.44 -9.87
N GLU A 126 -13.27 12.21 -10.16
CA GLU A 126 -13.75 10.96 -10.75
C GLU A 126 -13.15 10.70 -12.13
N PRO A 127 -13.28 11.59 -13.13
CA PRO A 127 -12.70 11.34 -14.45
C PRO A 127 -11.18 11.22 -14.41
N ALA A 128 -10.50 11.95 -13.51
CA ALA A 128 -9.05 11.80 -13.32
C ALA A 128 -8.65 10.43 -12.76
N LEU A 129 -9.41 9.89 -11.79
CA LEU A 129 -9.15 8.55 -11.23
C LEU A 129 -9.44 7.45 -12.24
N LEU A 130 -10.50 7.58 -13.03
CA LEU A 130 -10.81 6.65 -14.12
C LEU A 130 -9.75 6.72 -15.22
N ALA A 131 -9.31 7.92 -15.59
CA ALA A 131 -8.20 8.09 -16.54
C ALA A 131 -6.91 7.48 -16.00
N ALA A 132 -6.59 7.66 -14.72
CA ALA A 132 -5.44 7.03 -14.08
C ALA A 132 -5.55 5.49 -14.11
N ALA A 133 -6.74 4.92 -13.89
CA ALA A 133 -6.98 3.49 -14.00
C ALA A 133 -6.73 2.97 -15.43
N VAL A 134 -7.22 3.69 -16.44
CA VAL A 134 -6.98 3.35 -17.86
C VAL A 134 -5.48 3.44 -18.18
N VAL A 135 -4.81 4.52 -17.78
CA VAL A 135 -3.37 4.69 -17.99
C VAL A 135 -2.58 3.56 -17.31
N ALA A 136 -2.95 3.18 -16.10
CA ALA A 136 -2.30 2.09 -15.38
C ALA A 136 -2.44 0.76 -16.13
N LEU A 137 -3.63 0.43 -16.66
CA LEU A 137 -3.86 -0.75 -17.48
C LEU A 137 -3.03 -0.72 -18.77
N LEU A 138 -2.99 0.41 -19.48
CA LEU A 138 -2.21 0.56 -20.71
C LEU A 138 -0.70 0.48 -20.45
N ALA A 139 -0.25 1.00 -19.30
CA ALA A 139 1.14 0.97 -18.87
C ALA A 139 1.57 -0.38 -18.25
N LEU A 140 0.64 -1.31 -18.02
CA LEU A 140 0.89 -2.56 -17.30
C LEU A 140 2.08 -3.32 -17.88
N GLU A 141 2.05 -3.67 -19.16
CA GLU A 141 3.11 -4.46 -19.78
C GLU A 141 4.40 -3.66 -20.04
N PRO A 142 4.36 -2.40 -20.52
CA PRO A 142 5.56 -1.57 -20.61
C PRO A 142 6.32 -1.50 -19.28
N VAL A 143 5.65 -1.15 -18.18
CA VAL A 143 6.27 -1.01 -16.85
C VAL A 143 6.80 -2.35 -16.34
N ARG A 144 6.15 -3.47 -16.68
CA ARG A 144 6.64 -4.82 -16.31
C ARG A 144 7.91 -5.23 -17.06
N ARG A 145 8.10 -4.75 -18.29
CA ARG A 145 9.24 -5.13 -19.15
C ARG A 145 10.45 -4.22 -18.98
N SER A 146 10.22 -2.92 -18.82
CA SER A 146 11.29 -1.91 -18.80
C SER A 146 11.58 -1.33 -17.42
N GLY A 147 10.71 -1.58 -16.43
CA GLY A 147 10.85 -1.05 -15.08
C GLY A 147 11.95 -1.72 -14.29
N THR A 148 12.72 -0.93 -13.55
CA THR A 148 13.51 -1.45 -12.43
C THR A 148 12.57 -1.90 -11.31
N ALA A 149 13.00 -2.84 -10.46
CA ALA A 149 12.16 -3.30 -9.34
C ALA A 149 11.63 -2.15 -8.46
N VAL A 150 12.44 -1.10 -8.26
CA VAL A 150 12.06 0.09 -7.50
C VAL A 150 11.02 0.93 -8.23
N ALA A 151 11.21 1.17 -9.54
CA ALA A 151 10.25 1.94 -10.34
C ALA A 151 8.90 1.20 -10.46
N THR A 152 8.94 -0.11 -10.67
CA THR A 152 7.73 -0.94 -10.72
C THR A 152 7.03 -1.00 -9.36
N ALA A 153 7.77 -1.04 -8.25
CA ALA A 153 7.19 -0.95 -6.90
C ALA A 153 6.54 0.41 -6.63
N ALA A 154 7.14 1.50 -7.11
CA ALA A 154 6.56 2.84 -7.01
C ALA A 154 5.28 2.95 -7.84
N ALA A 155 5.27 2.41 -9.06
CA ALA A 155 4.06 2.33 -9.89
C ALA A 155 2.95 1.53 -9.22
N ALA A 156 3.30 0.40 -8.58
CA ALA A 156 2.35 -0.39 -7.78
C ALA A 156 1.75 0.42 -6.63
N GLY A 157 2.58 1.12 -5.85
CA GLY A 157 2.10 1.96 -4.75
C GLY A 157 1.25 3.14 -5.24
N LEU A 158 1.57 3.76 -6.38
CA LEU A 158 0.71 4.75 -7.02
C LEU A 158 -0.67 4.19 -7.39
N ALA A 159 -0.71 2.98 -7.97
CA ALA A 159 -1.97 2.32 -8.31
C ALA A 159 -2.82 2.05 -7.06
N TYR A 160 -2.23 1.51 -5.99
CA TYR A 160 -2.93 1.34 -4.71
C TYR A 160 -3.32 2.66 -4.04
N GLY A 161 -2.53 3.72 -4.20
CA GLY A 161 -2.91 5.06 -3.78
C GLY A 161 -4.15 5.55 -4.52
N GLY A 162 -4.23 5.29 -5.83
CA GLY A 162 -5.42 5.52 -6.63
C GLY A 162 -6.64 4.71 -6.16
N VAL A 163 -6.46 3.46 -5.71
CA VAL A 163 -7.52 2.68 -5.06
C VAL A 163 -8.02 3.39 -3.81
N ALA A 164 -7.12 3.84 -2.92
CA ALA A 164 -7.50 4.54 -1.70
C ALA A 164 -8.30 5.83 -2.00
N LEU A 165 -7.87 6.60 -3.00
CA LEU A 165 -8.59 7.80 -3.45
C LEU A 165 -9.95 7.47 -4.07
N SER A 166 -10.04 6.40 -4.85
CA SER A 166 -11.30 5.95 -5.49
C SER A 166 -12.31 5.44 -4.45
N VAL A 167 -11.86 4.65 -3.46
CA VAL A 167 -12.69 4.21 -2.34
C VAL A 167 -13.18 5.38 -1.50
N ARG A 168 -12.31 6.37 -1.24
CA ARG A 168 -12.71 7.61 -0.57
C ARG A 168 -13.77 8.36 -1.38
N ALA A 169 -13.62 8.42 -2.70
CA ALA A 169 -14.58 9.06 -3.58
C ALA A 169 -15.96 8.39 -3.57
N LEU A 170 -15.97 7.07 -3.57
CA LEU A 170 -17.18 6.25 -3.41
C LEU A 170 -17.88 6.55 -2.07
N HIS A 171 -17.14 6.65 -0.96
CA HIS A 171 -17.73 6.94 0.36
C HIS A 171 -18.32 8.36 0.49
N VAL A 172 -17.77 9.35 -0.21
CA VAL A 172 -18.28 10.73 -0.16
C VAL A 172 -19.59 10.88 -0.94
N ARG A 173 -19.73 10.16 -2.06
CA ARG A 173 -20.89 10.25 -2.95
C ARG A 173 -22.08 9.45 -2.45
N SER A 174 -21.83 8.29 -1.84
CA SER A 174 -22.87 7.32 -1.55
C SER A 174 -22.91 7.08 -0.04
N ALA A 175 -23.98 7.52 0.63
CA ALA A 175 -24.16 7.37 2.08
C ALA A 175 -24.38 5.93 2.58
N GLY A 176 -24.14 4.94 1.73
CA GLY A 176 -24.30 3.51 1.99
C GLY A 176 -24.68 2.79 0.71
N TRP A 177 -23.99 1.69 0.41
CA TRP A 177 -24.36 0.79 -0.68
C TRP A 177 -25.40 -0.18 -0.14
N GLY A 178 -26.65 -0.06 -0.57
CA GLY A 178 -27.75 -0.92 -0.14
C GLY A 178 -27.73 -2.28 -0.83
N SER A 179 -27.09 -2.37 -2.01
CA SER A 179 -27.06 -3.60 -2.81
C SER A 179 -25.78 -3.75 -3.66
N VAL A 180 -25.47 -4.98 -4.06
CA VAL A 180 -24.38 -5.29 -5.01
C VAL A 180 -24.64 -4.69 -6.40
N ALA A 181 -25.91 -4.53 -6.78
CA ALA A 181 -26.31 -3.94 -8.05
C ALA A 181 -25.96 -2.44 -8.13
N GLU A 182 -26.14 -1.71 -7.03
CA GLU A 182 -25.73 -0.29 -6.94
C GLU A 182 -24.22 -0.14 -7.07
N LEU A 183 -23.45 -1.03 -6.42
CA LEU A 183 -22.00 -1.01 -6.54
C LEU A 183 -21.53 -1.35 -7.97
N ALA A 184 -22.24 -2.25 -8.66
CA ALA A 184 -21.95 -2.60 -10.04
C ALA A 184 -22.27 -1.47 -11.03
N ALA A 185 -23.20 -0.57 -10.69
CA ALA A 185 -23.52 0.59 -11.51
C ALA A 185 -22.48 1.71 -11.41
N GLU A 186 -21.55 1.64 -10.44
CA GLU A 186 -20.60 2.71 -10.18
C GLU A 186 -19.32 2.61 -11.01
N PRO A 187 -19.00 3.64 -11.82
CA PRO A 187 -17.78 3.68 -12.61
C PRO A 187 -16.51 3.52 -11.76
N LEU A 188 -16.46 4.16 -10.59
CA LEU A 188 -15.30 4.13 -9.70
C LEU A 188 -15.04 2.75 -9.09
N ALA A 189 -16.05 1.87 -9.00
CA ALA A 189 -15.83 0.49 -8.57
C ALA A 189 -14.92 -0.25 -9.56
N TYR A 190 -15.11 -0.02 -10.87
CA TYR A 190 -14.23 -0.54 -11.91
C TYR A 190 -12.83 0.09 -11.86
N GLY A 191 -12.73 1.38 -11.53
CA GLY A 191 -11.45 2.05 -11.29
C GLY A 191 -10.66 1.41 -10.14
N VAL A 192 -11.33 1.11 -9.03
CA VAL A 192 -10.75 0.37 -7.88
C VAL A 192 -10.23 -0.99 -8.31
N LEU A 193 -11.02 -1.76 -9.07
CA LEU A 193 -10.61 -3.08 -9.55
C LEU A 193 -9.41 -2.99 -10.50
N ALA A 194 -9.46 -2.09 -11.49
CA ALA A 194 -8.39 -1.92 -12.47
C ALA A 194 -7.07 -1.50 -11.81
N LEU A 195 -7.11 -0.50 -10.92
CA LEU A 195 -5.93 -0.03 -10.19
C LEU A 195 -5.41 -1.08 -9.22
N GLY A 196 -6.29 -1.79 -8.50
CA GLY A 196 -5.93 -2.87 -7.58
C GLY A 196 -5.23 -4.01 -8.29
N VAL A 197 -5.81 -4.53 -9.39
CA VAL A 197 -5.22 -5.61 -10.19
C VAL A 197 -3.87 -5.18 -10.78
N THR A 198 -3.79 -3.97 -11.35
CA THR A 198 -2.54 -3.46 -11.93
C THR A 198 -1.47 -3.31 -10.85
N GLY A 199 -1.85 -2.75 -9.69
CA GLY A 199 -0.98 -2.64 -8.52
C GLY A 199 -0.41 -3.99 -8.10
N THR A 200 -1.25 -5.01 -7.95
CA THR A 200 -0.81 -6.36 -7.56
C THR A 200 0.12 -6.98 -8.59
N LEU A 201 -0.18 -6.84 -9.89
CA LEU A 201 0.67 -7.39 -10.95
C LEU A 201 2.04 -6.68 -11.02
N TRP A 202 2.09 -5.38 -10.73
CA TRP A 202 3.35 -4.65 -10.60
C TRP A 202 4.11 -5.01 -9.32
N THR A 203 3.43 -5.18 -8.19
CA THR A 203 4.05 -5.69 -6.95
C THR A 203 4.72 -7.04 -7.20
N ALA A 204 4.00 -7.98 -7.80
CA ALA A 204 4.53 -9.28 -8.18
C ALA A 204 5.74 -9.14 -9.12
N ALA A 205 5.65 -8.27 -10.12
CA ALA A 205 6.75 -8.03 -11.05
C ALA A 205 7.99 -7.44 -10.36
N ALA A 206 7.81 -6.51 -9.44
CA ALA A 206 8.87 -5.91 -8.63
C ALA A 206 9.52 -6.93 -7.69
N LEU A 207 8.75 -7.81 -7.07
CA LEU A 207 9.25 -8.85 -6.16
C LEU A 207 10.08 -9.93 -6.86
N ARG A 208 9.85 -10.18 -8.16
CA ARG A 208 10.66 -11.13 -8.94
C ARG A 208 12.11 -10.70 -9.09
N THR A 209 12.36 -9.41 -9.29
CA THR A 209 13.69 -8.86 -9.59
C THR A 209 14.28 -8.06 -8.43
N GLY A 210 13.44 -7.66 -7.47
CA GLY A 210 13.77 -6.81 -6.33
C GLY A 210 14.03 -7.55 -5.02
N VAL A 211 14.57 -6.80 -4.07
CA VAL A 211 14.67 -7.22 -2.67
C VAL A 211 13.33 -6.94 -2.00
N VAL A 212 12.73 -7.95 -1.37
CA VAL A 212 11.38 -7.87 -0.77
C VAL A 212 11.26 -6.65 0.15
N GLY A 213 12.17 -6.47 1.11
CA GLY A 213 12.12 -5.33 2.04
C GLY A 213 12.18 -3.96 1.34
N THR A 214 12.99 -3.81 0.29
CA THR A 214 13.04 -2.57 -0.50
C THR A 214 11.74 -2.34 -1.28
N VAL A 215 11.23 -3.37 -1.94
CA VAL A 215 10.00 -3.31 -2.73
C VAL A 215 8.81 -2.94 -1.83
N THR A 216 8.65 -3.64 -0.70
CA THR A 216 7.60 -3.35 0.29
C THR A 216 7.71 -1.93 0.84
N ALA A 217 8.93 -1.45 1.13
CA ALA A 217 9.13 -0.10 1.63
C ALA A 217 8.77 0.98 0.60
N VAL A 218 9.18 0.82 -0.66
CA VAL A 218 8.86 1.74 -1.76
C VAL A 218 7.35 1.77 -2.01
N LEU A 219 6.73 0.58 -2.07
CA LEU A 219 5.30 0.43 -2.27
C LEU A 219 4.52 1.10 -1.15
N ALA A 220 4.79 0.76 0.12
CA ALA A 220 4.10 1.35 1.27
C ALA A 220 4.28 2.88 1.32
N THR A 221 5.49 3.36 1.02
CA THR A 221 5.79 4.80 0.97
C THR A 221 4.96 5.51 -0.09
N THR A 222 5.02 5.05 -1.34
CA THR A 222 4.32 5.71 -2.45
C THR A 222 2.80 5.62 -2.30
N GLN A 223 2.30 4.48 -1.82
CA GLN A 223 0.88 4.26 -1.52
C GLN A 223 0.35 5.18 -0.42
N VAL A 224 1.15 5.58 0.56
CA VAL A 224 0.70 6.46 1.65
C VAL A 224 0.94 7.93 1.32
N VAL A 225 2.15 8.26 0.89
CA VAL A 225 2.59 9.65 0.71
C VAL A 225 1.84 10.33 -0.43
N VAL A 226 1.70 9.68 -1.58
CA VAL A 226 1.10 10.31 -2.76
C VAL A 226 -0.37 10.64 -2.55
N PRO A 227 -1.26 9.71 -2.17
CA PRO A 227 -2.64 10.06 -1.92
C PRO A 227 -2.80 10.99 -0.70
N GLY A 228 -1.92 10.91 0.30
CA GLY A 228 -1.91 11.86 1.41
C GLY A 228 -1.62 13.29 0.97
N LEU A 229 -0.61 13.50 0.12
CA LEU A 229 -0.28 14.81 -0.44
C LEU A 229 -1.36 15.33 -1.40
N LEU A 230 -1.94 14.46 -2.23
CA LEU A 230 -3.09 14.83 -3.07
C LEU A 230 -4.32 15.18 -2.22
N GLY A 231 -4.50 14.49 -1.10
CA GLY A 231 -5.44 14.82 -0.02
C GLY A 231 -5.34 16.28 0.40
N LEU A 232 -4.14 16.69 0.80
CA LEU A 232 -3.84 18.03 1.29
C LEU A 232 -3.95 19.08 0.19
N ALA A 233 -3.46 18.79 -1.01
CA ALA A 233 -3.38 19.76 -2.10
C ALA A 233 -4.71 19.97 -2.83
N LEU A 234 -5.50 18.92 -3.02
CA LEU A 234 -6.64 18.91 -3.95
C LEU A 234 -7.98 18.52 -3.30
N LEU A 235 -7.97 17.85 -2.15
CA LEU A 235 -9.16 17.23 -1.55
C LEU A 235 -9.58 17.90 -0.24
N GLY A 236 -8.96 19.04 0.08
CA GLY A 236 -9.27 19.84 1.27
C GLY A 236 -8.86 19.20 2.59
N ASP A 237 -7.99 18.18 2.57
CA ASP A 237 -7.46 17.64 3.82
C ASP A 237 -6.64 18.69 4.55
N ARG A 238 -6.74 18.66 5.87
CA ARG A 238 -6.04 19.61 6.73
C ARG A 238 -4.97 18.89 7.52
N LEU A 239 -3.85 19.59 7.70
CA LEU A 239 -2.88 19.24 8.73
C LEU A 239 -3.35 19.79 10.06
N ARG A 240 -3.00 19.09 11.13
CA ARG A 240 -3.15 19.66 12.49
C ARG A 240 -2.41 21.01 12.53
N PRO A 241 -2.98 22.06 13.15
CA PRO A 241 -2.31 23.35 13.25
C PRO A 241 -0.90 23.22 13.85
N GLY A 242 0.12 23.73 13.15
CA GLY A 242 1.52 23.65 13.58
C GLY A 242 2.26 22.33 13.27
N TRP A 243 1.62 21.34 12.64
CA TRP A 243 2.24 20.03 12.35
C TRP A 243 2.95 19.92 11.00
N ALA A 244 3.05 21.01 10.23
CA ALA A 244 3.80 21.02 8.98
C ALA A 244 5.28 20.55 9.13
N PRO A 245 6.02 20.94 10.21
CA PRO A 245 7.37 20.41 10.44
C PRO A 245 7.36 18.89 10.72
N VAL A 246 6.34 18.39 11.43
CA VAL A 246 6.21 16.96 11.73
C VAL A 246 5.99 16.16 10.45
N LEU A 247 5.13 16.67 9.55
CA LEU A 247 4.95 16.08 8.22
C LEU A 247 6.28 16.05 7.44
N ALA A 248 7.03 17.16 7.41
CA ALA A 248 8.29 17.25 6.70
C ALA A 248 9.34 16.27 7.24
N VAL A 249 9.47 16.15 8.57
CA VAL A 249 10.32 15.15 9.21
C VAL A 249 9.87 13.74 8.87
N GLY A 250 8.56 13.47 8.93
CA GLY A 250 7.98 12.18 8.58
C GLY A 250 8.34 11.76 7.15
N LEU A 251 8.09 12.63 6.18
CA LEU A 251 8.44 12.40 4.77
C LEU A 251 9.94 12.18 4.58
N THR A 252 10.77 12.99 5.25
CA THR A 252 12.24 12.87 5.18
C THR A 252 12.71 11.52 5.72
N LEU A 253 12.19 11.08 6.87
CA LEU A 253 12.51 9.78 7.46
C LEU A 253 12.06 8.64 6.56
N THR A 254 10.87 8.72 5.97
CA THR A 254 10.38 7.70 5.05
C THR A 254 11.28 7.57 3.83
N VAL A 255 11.63 8.69 3.18
CA VAL A 255 12.53 8.70 2.01
C VAL A 255 13.92 8.18 2.38
N ALA A 256 14.50 8.65 3.49
CA ALA A 256 15.80 8.20 3.96
C ALA A 256 15.80 6.69 4.26
N GLY A 257 14.75 6.18 4.91
CA GLY A 257 14.58 4.77 5.20
C GLY A 257 14.48 3.90 3.95
N VAL A 258 13.72 4.34 2.95
CA VAL A 258 13.64 3.67 1.64
C VAL A 258 15.02 3.64 0.97
N VAL A 259 15.76 4.74 0.97
CA VAL A 259 17.13 4.80 0.39
C VAL A 259 18.09 3.86 1.13
N LEU A 260 18.01 3.81 2.46
CA LEU A 260 18.82 2.88 3.27
C LEU A 260 18.50 1.43 2.95
N LEU A 261 17.22 1.08 2.79
CA LEU A 261 16.79 -0.26 2.40
C LEU A 261 17.19 -0.61 0.97
N ALA A 262 17.13 0.33 0.03
CA ALA A 262 17.57 0.13 -1.35
C ALA A 262 19.08 -0.13 -1.47
N ARG A 263 19.87 0.43 -0.55
CA ARG A 263 21.32 0.24 -0.46
C ARG A 263 21.73 -0.94 0.41
N ALA A 264 20.78 -1.61 1.08
CA ALA A 264 21.09 -2.75 1.93
C ALA A 264 21.47 -3.98 1.09
N PRO A 265 22.45 -4.80 1.52
CA PRO A 265 22.83 -6.01 0.80
C PRO A 265 21.62 -6.94 0.62
N ARG A 266 21.49 -7.52 -0.58
CA ARG A 266 20.48 -8.56 -0.84
C ARG A 266 20.69 -9.69 0.17
N ALA A 267 19.63 -10.13 0.84
CA ALA A 267 19.69 -11.39 1.59
C ALA A 267 20.06 -12.50 0.58
N ARG A 268 21.15 -13.21 0.84
CA ARG A 268 21.52 -14.42 0.07
C ARG A 268 20.60 -15.56 0.45
#